data_AF-A0A1F4DEV2-F1
#
_entry.id   AF-A0A1F4DEV2-F1
#
_cell.length_a   1.000
_cell.length_b   1.000
_cell.length_c   1.000
_cell.angle_alpha   90.00
_cell.angle_beta   90.00
_cell.angle_gamma   90.00
#
_symmetry.space_group_name_H-M   'P 1'
#
loop_
_entity.id
_entity.type
_entity.pdbx_description
1 polymer ?
#
loop_
_entity_poly.entity_id
_entity_poly.type
_entity_poly.pdbx_seq_one_letter_code
_entity_poly.pdbx_strand_id
1 'polypeptide(L)' 'MLTLTLKNIPPELHAMLKKSAEKNRRSLNSEILVRLESDFSAPAIDPEAYAKELKVFAARLPRVQHARVDRYKRQGRA' A
#
# COMPACT_ATOMS: atom_id res chain seq x y z
N MET A 1 -5.82 -15.38 22.31
CA MET A 1 -5.29 -14.12 21.75
C MET A 1 -3.79 -14.15 21.87
N LEU A 2 -3.04 -13.99 20.78
CA LEU A 2 -1.59 -13.82 20.86
C LEU A 2 -1.29 -12.33 21.10
N THR A 3 -0.53 -12.04 22.14
CA THR A 3 -0.02 -10.70 22.44
C THR A 3 1.47 -10.69 22.12
N LEU A 4 1.90 -9.72 21.31
CA LEU A 4 3.30 -9.53 20.96
C LEU A 4 3.79 -8.25 21.62
N THR A 5 4.72 -8.38 22.56
CA THR A 5 5.34 -7.23 23.24
C THR A 5 6.69 -6.94 22.62
N LEU A 6 6.79 -5.81 21.93
CA LEU A 6 8.06 -5.29 21.43
C LEU A 6 8.74 -4.50 22.56
N LYS A 7 9.88 -5.01 23.06
CA LYS A 7 10.73 -4.31 24.04
C LYS A 7 11.92 -3.68 23.34
N ASN A 8 12.41 -2.55 23.87
CA ASN A 8 13.59 -1.83 23.34
C ASN A 8 13.46 -1.38 21.87
N ILE A 9 12.30 -0.88 21.46
CA ILE A 9 12.15 -0.26 20.13
C ILE A 9 12.97 1.04 20.12
N PRO A 10 13.83 1.27 19.10
CA PRO A 10 14.50 2.55 18.93
C PRO A 10 13.48 3.70 18.88
N PRO A 11 13.73 4.81 19.58
CA PRO A 11 12.76 5.92 19.66
C PRO A 11 12.41 6.49 18.27
N GLU A 12 13.37 6.46 17.34
CA GLU A 12 13.15 6.86 15.94
C GLU A 12 12.15 5.94 15.24
N LEU A 13 12.28 4.62 15.42
CA LEU A 13 11.38 3.64 14.83
C LEU A 13 9.96 3.78 15.39
N HIS A 14 9.83 4.03 16.70
CA HIS A 14 8.54 4.33 17.32
C HIS A 14 7.91 5.61 16.73
N ALA A 15 8.69 6.67 16.52
CA ALA A 15 8.22 7.90 15.90
C ALA A 15 7.77 7.70 14.45
N MET A 16 8.50 6.90 13.67
CA MET A 16 8.10 6.55 12.30
C MET A 16 6.80 5.75 12.27
N LEU A 17 6.64 4.76 13.15
CA LEU A 17 5.41 3.98 13.26
C LEU A 17 4.22 4.86 13.67
N LYS A 18 4.40 5.78 14.62
CA LYS A 18 3.36 6.73 15.02
C LYS A 18 2.92 7.63 13.86
N LYS A 19 3.88 8.21 13.12
CA LYS A 19 3.57 9.01 11.92
C LYS A 19 2.81 8.21 10.86
N SER A 20 3.21 6.95 10.64
CA SER A 20 2.56 6.04 9.69
C SER A 20 1.11 5.75 10.13
N ALA A 21 0.91 5.45 11.41
CA ALA A 21 -0.39 5.20 12.01
C ALA A 21 -1.33 6.41 11.89
N GLU A 22 -0.85 7.62 12.20
CA GLU A 22 -1.61 8.87 12.03
C GLU A 22 -2.00 9.11 10.56
N LYS A 23 -1.06 8.90 9.63
CA LYS A 23 -1.31 9.02 8.19
C LYS A 23 -2.39 8.05 7.71
N ASN A 24 -2.36 6.82 8.19
CA ASN A 24 -3.30 5.77 7.84
C ASN A 24 -4.60 5.82 8.66
N ARG A 25 -4.74 6.78 9.61
CA ARG A 25 -5.87 6.89 10.56
C ARG A 25 -6.13 5.60 11.34
N ARG A 26 -5.05 4.92 11.75
CA ARG A 26 -5.08 3.65 12.48
C ARG A 26 -4.43 3.81 13.84
N SER A 27 -4.80 2.91 14.77
CA SER A 27 -4.04 2.78 16.02
C SER A 27 -2.62 2.26 15.74
N LEU A 28 -1.68 2.56 16.63
CA LEU A 28 -0.30 2.08 16.51
C LEU A 28 -0.24 0.55 16.43
N ASN A 29 -1.03 -0.15 17.24
CA ASN A 29 -1.08 -1.62 17.25
C ASN A 29 -1.58 -2.17 15.90
N SER A 30 -2.64 -1.58 15.34
CA SER A 30 -3.16 -1.99 14.04
C SER A 30 -2.18 -1.71 12.91
N GLU A 31 -1.43 -0.59 12.97
CA GLU A 31 -0.39 -0.28 11.99
C GLU A 31 0.77 -1.28 12.05
N ILE A 32 1.20 -1.67 13.25
CA ILE A 32 2.24 -2.69 13.44
C ILE A 32 1.79 -4.04 12.86
N LEU A 33 0.56 -4.45 13.14
CA LEU A 33 0.00 -5.69 12.57
C LEU A 33 -0.04 -5.64 11.05
N VAL A 34 -0.54 -4.56 10.45
CA VAL A 34 -0.61 -4.42 9.00
C VAL A 34 0.78 -4.44 8.37
N ARG A 35 1.78 -3.80 9.00
CA ARG A 35 3.17 -3.83 8.53
C ARG A 35 3.73 -5.25 8.55
N LEU A 36 3.55 -5.98 9.66
CA LEU A 36 3.98 -7.37 9.76
C LEU A 36 3.28 -8.24 8.71
N GLU A 37 1.95 -8.14 8.60
CA GLU A 37 1.18 -8.87 7.58
C GLU A 37 1.65 -8.55 6.16
N SER A 38 1.95 -7.28 5.87
CA SER A 38 2.40 -6.84 4.53
C SER A 38 3.79 -7.37 4.21
N ASP A 39 4.72 -7.35 5.16
CA ASP A 39 6.09 -7.85 4.96
C ASP A 39 6.11 -9.37 4.80
N PHE A 40 5.29 -10.11 5.56
CA PHE A 40 5.19 -11.57 5.46
C PHE A 40 4.31 -12.05 4.31
N SER A 41 3.36 -11.23 3.84
CA SER A 41 2.48 -11.57 2.70
C SER A 41 3.01 -11.04 1.37
N ALA A 42 4.11 -10.28 1.37
CA ALA A 42 4.78 -9.88 0.14
C ALA A 42 5.21 -11.15 -0.61
N PRO A 43 4.60 -11.47 -1.76
CA PRO A 43 5.02 -12.64 -2.51
C PRO A 43 6.46 -12.39 -2.97
N ALA A 44 7.28 -13.44 -2.98
CA ALA A 44 8.54 -13.41 -3.71
C ALA A 44 8.21 -13.31 -5.20
N ILE A 45 8.12 -12.08 -5.70
CA ILE A 45 7.81 -11.79 -7.10
C ILE A 45 9.12 -11.79 -7.87
N ASP A 46 9.22 -12.65 -8.89
CA ASP A 46 10.26 -12.54 -9.91
C ASP A 46 9.99 -11.25 -10.73
N PRO A 47 10.90 -10.25 -10.68
CA PRO A 47 10.69 -8.97 -11.37
C PRO A 47 10.46 -9.12 -12.87
N GLU A 48 11.12 -10.08 -13.53
CA GLU A 48 11.00 -10.26 -14.98
C GLU A 48 9.67 -10.90 -15.36
N ALA A 49 9.26 -11.94 -14.63
CA ALA A 49 7.97 -12.60 -14.82
C ALA A 49 6.81 -11.62 -14.59
N TYR A 50 6.89 -10.80 -13.54
CA TYR A 50 5.88 -9.81 -13.20
C TYR A 50 5.81 -8.67 -14.22
N ALA A 51 6.96 -8.18 -14.68
CA ALA A 51 6.99 -7.16 -15.74
C ALA A 51 6.37 -7.69 -17.04
N LYS A 52 6.59 -8.96 -17.38
CA LYS A 52 5.95 -9.59 -18.54
C LYS A 52 4.43 -9.69 -18.37
N GLU A 53 3.96 -10.11 -17.20
CA GLU A 53 2.53 -10.19 -16.88
C GLU A 53 1.85 -8.81 -16.95
N LEU A 54 2.48 -7.78 -16.36
CA LEU A 54 1.99 -6.40 -16.42
C LEU A 54 1.90 -5.86 -17.85
N LYS A 55 2.88 -6.18 -18.71
CA LYS A 55 2.84 -5.79 -20.14
C LYS A 55 1.66 -6.44 -20.86
N VAL A 56 1.41 -7.73 -20.61
CA VAL A 56 0.25 -8.45 -21.17
C VAL A 56 -1.07 -7.87 -20.67
N PHE A 57 -1.16 -7.59 -19.37
CA PHE A 57 -2.33 -6.95 -18.77
C PHE A 57 -2.59 -5.56 -19.36
N ALA A 58 -1.56 -4.71 -19.43
CA ALA A 58 -1.65 -3.37 -20.01
C ALA A 58 -2.07 -3.39 -21.48
N ALA A 59 -1.61 -4.37 -22.25
CA ALA A 59 -2.03 -4.54 -23.65
C ALA A 59 -3.51 -4.91 -23.82
N ARG A 60 -4.13 -5.55 -22.81
CA ARG A 60 -5.56 -5.89 -22.81
C ARG A 60 -6.46 -4.70 -22.43
N LEU A 61 -5.91 -3.67 -21.81
CA LEU A 61 -6.70 -2.53 -21.38
C LEU A 61 -7.03 -1.62 -22.58
N PRO A 62 -8.27 -1.11 -22.67
CA PRO A 62 -8.64 -0.16 -23.70
C PRO A 62 -7.81 1.12 -23.54
N ARG A 63 -7.33 1.68 -24.66
CA ARG A 63 -6.64 2.96 -24.65
C ARG A 63 -7.65 4.07 -24.33
N VAL A 64 -7.59 4.58 -23.11
CA VAL A 64 -8.43 5.71 -22.69
C VAL A 64 -7.66 7.01 -22.90
N GLN A 65 -8.27 7.96 -23.59
CA GLN A 65 -7.74 9.32 -23.65
C GLN A 65 -7.89 9.98 -22.28
N HIS A 66 -6.77 10.34 -21.65
CA HIS A 66 -6.75 10.98 -20.33
C HIS A 66 -7.66 12.23 -20.26
N ALA A 67 -7.78 12.99 -21.35
CA ALA A 67 -8.66 14.15 -21.46
C ALA A 67 -10.15 13.83 -21.20
N ARG A 68 -10.62 12.63 -21.58
CA ARG A 68 -12.00 12.20 -21.27
C ARG A 68 -12.19 11.91 -19.79
N VAL A 69 -11.19 11.31 -19.13
CA VAL A 69 -11.23 10.98 -17.70
C VAL A 69 -11.29 12.24 -16.84
N ASP A 70 -10.56 13.30 -17.23
CA ASP A 70 -10.54 14.56 -16.48
C ASP A 70 -11.90 15.27 -16.49
N ARG A 71 -12.66 15.15 -17.58
CA ARG A 71 -14.03 15.67 -17.66
C ARG A 71 -14.95 14.98 -16.65
N TYR A 72 -14.88 13.65 -16.55
CA TYR A 72 -15.67 12.88 -15.59
C TYR A 72 -15.22 13.13 -14.13
N LYS A 73 -13.91 13.25 -13.87
CA LYS A 73 -13.39 13.58 -12.54
C LYS A 73 -13.86 14.94 -12.01
N ARG A 74 -14.11 15.91 -12.90
CA ARG A 74 -14.62 17.23 -12.53
C ARG A 74 -16.13 17.26 -12.34
N GLN A 75 -16.89 16.43 -13.07
CA GLN A 75 -18.35 16.33 -12.92
C GLN A 75 -18.79 15.72 -11.59
N GLY A 76 -17.98 14.85 -10.98
CA GLY A 76 -18.29 14.24 -9.67
C GLY A 76 -17.74 14.97 -8.44
N ARG A 77 -17.14 16.16 -8.59
CA ARG A 77 -16.69 17.03 -7.48
C ARG A 77 -17.61 18.23 -7.27
N ALA A 78 -18.91 18.06 -7.52
CA ALA A 78 -19.95 19.02 -7.13
C ALA A 78 -20.54 18.59 -5.79
#